data_AF-A0A849T3A9-F1
#
_entry.id   AF-A0A849T3A9-F1
#
_cell.length_a   1.000
_cell.length_b   1.000
_cell.length_c   1.000
_cell.angle_alpha   90.00
_cell.angle_beta   90.00
_cell.angle_gamma   90.00
#
_symmetry.space_group_name_H-M   'P 1'
#
loop_
_entity.id
_entity.type
_entity.pdbx_description
1 polymer ?
#
loop_
_entity_poly.entity_id
_entity_poly.type
_entity_poly.pdbx_seq_one_letter_code
_entity_poly.pdbx_strand_id
1 'polypeptide(L)'
;MTWSKAADSEKVLFRAISLLFYRNENLLHLMFNPDYPKLMAPPEVIKRRAQGFSSSEQLLVRIALDAWNGSGGIHFNELYEKLDPHNFQKMLLVLNYLYSPQQAIHF
;
A
#
# COMPACT_ATOMS: atom_id res chain seq x y z
N MET A 1 -5.33 16.20 -2.87
CA MET A 1 -4.13 16.53 -2.07
C MET A 1 -3.07 17.07 -3.02
N THR A 2 -2.51 18.25 -2.76
CA THR A 2 -1.50 18.88 -3.63
C THR A 2 -0.25 19.21 -2.81
N TRP A 3 0.60 18.21 -2.60
CA TRP A 3 1.86 18.37 -1.89
C TRP A 3 2.95 18.93 -2.82
N SER A 4 2.83 20.22 -3.17
CA SER A 4 3.72 20.88 -4.13
C SER A 4 5.20 20.87 -3.70
N LYS A 5 5.47 20.76 -2.40
CA LYS A 5 6.82 20.73 -1.81
C LYS A 5 7.32 19.34 -1.42
N ALA A 6 6.55 18.27 -1.66
CA ALA A 6 6.98 16.91 -1.33
C ALA A 6 8.19 16.48 -2.16
N ALA A 7 9.03 15.63 -1.57
CA ALA A 7 10.09 14.95 -2.28
C ALA A 7 9.51 14.02 -3.36
N ASP A 8 10.26 13.76 -4.43
CA ASP A 8 9.74 12.94 -5.52
C ASP A 8 9.49 11.48 -5.11
N SER A 9 10.27 10.95 -4.17
CA SER A 9 10.03 9.64 -3.56
C SER A 9 8.68 9.59 -2.83
N GLU A 10 8.33 10.62 -2.06
CA GLU A 10 7.04 10.73 -1.36
C GLU A 10 5.88 10.78 -2.35
N LYS A 11 6.03 11.52 -3.46
CA LYS A 11 5.02 11.58 -4.54
C LYS A 11 4.83 10.22 -5.21
N VAL A 12 5.91 9.49 -5.47
CA VAL A 12 5.85 8.14 -6.06
C VAL A 12 5.13 7.17 -5.12
N LEU A 13 5.49 7.14 -3.84
CA LEU A 13 4.83 6.30 -2.84
C LEU A 13 3.35 6.65 -2.69
N PHE A 14 3.02 7.94 -2.62
CA PHE A 14 1.63 8.37 -2.54
C PHE A 14 0.81 7.95 -3.76
N ARG A 15 1.39 8.07 -4.96
CA ARG A 15 0.73 7.62 -6.19
C ARG A 15 0.52 6.11 -6.19
N ALA A 16 1.51 5.33 -5.77
CA ALA A 16 1.38 3.87 -5.65
C ALA A 16 0.30 3.47 -4.64
N ILE A 17 0.25 4.11 -3.47
CA ILE A 17 -0.80 3.87 -2.46
C ILE A 17 -2.17 4.34 -2.96
N SER A 18 -2.24 5.44 -3.72
CA SER A 18 -3.49 5.88 -4.35
C SER A 18 -4.02 4.88 -5.38
N LEU A 19 -3.13 4.17 -6.09
CA LEU A 19 -3.52 3.06 -6.97
C LEU A 19 -4.02 1.86 -6.16
N LEU A 20 -3.39 1.56 -5.03
CA LEU A 20 -3.82 0.49 -4.12
C LEU A 20 -5.24 0.74 -3.58
N PHE A 21 -5.56 2.00 -3.26
CA PHE A 21 -6.87 2.43 -2.77
C PHE A 21 -7.84 2.83 -3.88
N TYR A 22 -7.67 2.35 -5.11
CA TYR A 22 -8.48 2.77 -6.26
C TYR A 22 -10.00 2.85 -5.94
N ARG A 23 -10.58 4.05 -6.10
CA ARG A 23 -11.98 4.43 -5.79
C ARG A 23 -12.37 4.47 -4.30
N ASN A 24 -11.43 4.29 -3.37
CA ASN A 24 -11.67 4.36 -1.93
C ASN A 24 -10.99 5.59 -1.31
N GLU A 25 -11.53 6.77 -1.60
CA GLU A 25 -11.00 8.05 -1.10
C GLU A 25 -11.01 8.12 0.43
N ASN A 26 -11.94 7.42 1.08
CA ASN A 26 -12.02 7.34 2.54
C ASN A 26 -10.75 6.74 3.15
N LEU A 27 -10.12 5.76 2.50
CA LEU A 27 -8.86 5.18 2.96
C LEU A 27 -7.68 6.13 2.78
N LEU A 28 -7.67 6.90 1.69
CA LEU A 28 -6.65 7.96 1.50
C LEU A 28 -6.76 9.03 2.58
N HIS A 29 -7.98 9.49 2.88
CA HIS A 29 -8.23 10.48 3.92
C HIS A 29 -7.97 9.95 5.34
N LEU A 30 -8.21 8.66 5.57
CA LEU A 30 -7.83 7.99 6.81
C LEU A 30 -6.31 8.02 7.01
N MET A 31 -5.57 7.79 5.93
CA MET A 31 -4.12 7.61 5.99
C MET A 31 -3.32 8.91 6.00
N PHE A 32 -3.66 9.87 5.15
CA PHE A 32 -2.76 10.99 4.83
C PHE A 32 -3.32 12.35 5.21
N ASN A 33 -2.43 13.22 5.63
CA ASN A 33 -2.75 14.62 5.83
C ASN A 33 -2.93 15.30 4.46
N PRO A 34 -4.00 16.08 4.24
CA PRO A 34 -4.27 16.68 2.94
C PRO A 34 -3.27 17.76 2.53
N ASP A 35 -2.63 18.41 3.51
CA ASP A 35 -1.76 19.57 3.33
C ASP A 35 -0.28 19.20 3.32
N TYR A 36 0.09 18.08 3.95
CA TYR A 36 1.48 17.66 4.13
C TYR A 36 1.70 16.20 3.74
N PRO A 37 2.87 15.84 3.17
CA PRO A 37 3.25 14.47 2.82
C PRO A 37 3.57 13.65 4.08
N LYS A 38 2.57 13.41 4.92
CA LYS A 38 2.72 12.66 6.16
C LYS A 38 1.44 11.92 6.49
N LEU A 39 1.58 10.91 7.34
CA LEU A 39 0.43 10.22 7.91
C LEU A 39 -0.43 11.19 8.73
N MET A 40 -1.74 11.05 8.63
CA MET A 40 -2.73 11.85 9.36
C MET A 40 -2.64 11.63 10.88
N ALA A 41 -2.16 10.46 11.30
CA ALA A 41 -1.96 10.07 12.68
C ALA A 41 -0.84 9.01 12.79
N PRO A 42 -0.37 8.66 14.01
CA PRO A 42 0.54 7.54 14.20
C PRO A 42 -0.04 6.21 13.66
N PRO A 43 0.79 5.29 13.15
CA PRO A 43 0.34 4.03 12.53
C PRO A 43 -0.64 3.22 13.38
N GLU A 44 -0.43 3.11 14.70
CA GLU A 44 -1.34 2.40 15.60
C GLU A 44 -2.73 3.03 15.67
N VAL A 45 -2.81 4.35 15.57
CA VAL A 45 -4.08 5.08 15.54
C VAL A 45 -4.79 4.86 14.21
N ILE A 46 -4.06 4.86 13.10
CA ILE A 46 -4.60 4.57 11.76
C ILE A 46 -5.16 3.13 11.72
N LYS A 47 -4.39 2.14 12.21
CA LYS A 47 -4.85 0.74 12.30
C LYS A 47 -6.10 0.59 13.15
N ARG A 48 -6.19 1.28 14.28
CA ARG A 48 -7.39 1.26 15.14
C ARG A 48 -8.60 1.88 14.43
N ARG A 49 -8.43 3.02 13.77
CA ARG A 49 -9.51 3.66 12.99
C ARG A 49 -9.96 2.81 11.80
N ALA A 50 -9.04 2.04 11.21
CA ALA A 50 -9.35 1.10 10.14
C ALA A 50 -10.29 -0.03 10.57
N GLN A 51 -10.46 -0.31 11.87
CA GLN A 51 -11.35 -1.37 12.36
C GLN A 51 -12.82 -1.18 11.96
N GLY A 52 -13.24 0.03 11.60
CA GLY A 52 -14.58 0.31 11.06
C GLY A 52 -14.78 -0.06 9.58
N PHE A 53 -13.72 -0.45 8.88
CA PHE A 53 -13.74 -0.87 7.48
C PHE A 53 -13.78 -2.40 7.35
N SER A 54 -14.03 -2.91 6.15
CA SER A 54 -13.99 -4.35 5.87
C SER A 54 -12.61 -4.96 6.12
N SER A 55 -12.55 -6.28 6.32
CA SER A 55 -11.27 -7.00 6.51
C SER A 55 -10.30 -6.79 5.35
N SER A 56 -10.80 -6.74 4.11
CA SER A 56 -10.01 -6.44 2.92
C SER A 56 -9.43 -5.02 2.96
N GLU A 57 -10.23 -4.02 3.32
CA GLU A 57 -9.75 -2.63 3.44
C GLU A 57 -8.75 -2.45 4.59
N GLN A 58 -8.95 -3.13 5.72
CA GLN A 58 -7.99 -3.16 6.81
C GLN A 58 -6.64 -3.72 6.36
N LEU A 59 -6.64 -4.77 5.54
CA LEU A 59 -5.42 -5.31 4.95
C LEU A 59 -4.76 -4.30 4.00
N LEU A 60 -5.53 -3.63 3.14
CA LEU A 60 -5.01 -2.57 2.26
C LEU A 60 -4.36 -1.44 3.05
N VAL A 61 -4.96 -1.01 4.17
CA VAL A 61 -4.37 0.01 5.07
C VAL A 61 -3.03 -0.46 5.63
N ARG A 62 -2.93 -1.73 6.04
CA ARG A 62 -1.65 -2.28 6.52
C ARG A 62 -0.61 -2.30 5.41
N ILE A 63 -0.95 -2.75 4.20
CA ILE A 63 -0.02 -2.75 3.06
C ILE A 63 0.45 -1.32 2.75
N ALA A 64 -0.45 -0.34 2.76
CA ALA A 64 -0.12 1.05 2.52
C ALA A 64 0.78 1.66 3.62
N LEU A 65 0.52 1.36 4.90
CA LEU A 65 1.41 1.76 6.01
C LEU A 65 2.80 1.15 5.86
N ASP A 66 2.85 -0.10 5.41
CA ASP A 66 4.11 -0.80 5.17
C ASP A 66 4.90 -0.17 4.01
N ALA A 67 4.24 0.10 2.88
CA ALA A 67 4.84 0.80 1.75
C ALA A 67 5.30 2.23 2.10
N TRP A 68 4.59 2.93 2.99
CA TRP A 68 4.94 4.31 3.35
C TRP A 68 6.15 4.39 4.29
N ASN A 69 6.20 3.57 5.33
CA ASN A 69 7.27 3.65 6.34
C ASN A 69 7.54 2.33 7.09
N GLY A 70 7.10 1.19 6.57
CA GLY A 70 7.33 -0.13 7.17
C GLY A 70 6.47 -0.44 8.40
N SER A 71 5.49 0.40 8.75
CA SER A 71 4.70 0.22 9.99
C SER A 71 3.46 -0.68 9.85
N GLY A 72 3.28 -1.31 8.68
CA GLY A 72 2.17 -2.21 8.40
C GLY A 72 2.34 -3.63 8.93
N GLY A 73 3.58 -4.01 9.23
CA GLY A 73 3.96 -5.34 9.72
C GLY A 73 3.81 -6.44 8.66
N ILE A 74 3.91 -6.06 7.39
CA ILE A 74 3.87 -6.96 6.23
C ILE A 74 5.26 -7.05 5.57
N HIS A 75 6.13 -6.06 5.79
CA HIS A 75 7.44 -5.95 5.17
C HIS A 75 7.36 -5.95 3.63
N PHE A 76 6.28 -5.38 3.10
CA PHE A 76 6.03 -5.11 1.69
C PHE A 76 7.13 -4.26 1.06
N ASN A 77 7.73 -3.33 1.81
CA ASN A 77 8.87 -2.55 1.32
C ASN A 77 10.05 -3.42 0.90
N GLU A 78 10.31 -4.51 1.64
CA GLU A 78 11.38 -5.44 1.30
C GLU A 78 11.16 -6.11 -0.07
N LEU A 79 9.91 -6.29 -0.49
CA LEU A 79 9.60 -6.90 -1.77
C LEU A 79 10.06 -6.04 -2.95
N TYR A 80 9.90 -4.72 -2.91
CA TYR A 80 10.31 -3.85 -4.02
C TYR A 80 11.70 -3.22 -3.83
N GLU A 81 12.25 -3.21 -2.61
CA GLU A 81 13.60 -2.68 -2.33
C GLU A 81 14.70 -3.74 -2.48
N LYS A 82 14.42 -5.02 -2.18
CA LYS A 82 15.43 -6.09 -2.13
C LYS A 82 15.35 -7.09 -3.26
N LEU A 83 14.16 -7.33 -3.84
CA LEU A 83 14.04 -8.26 -4.96
C LEU A 83 14.51 -7.61 -6.24
N ASP A 84 15.33 -8.32 -7.00
CA ASP A 84 15.59 -7.97 -8.39
C ASP A 84 14.32 -8.16 -9.24
N PRO A 85 14.23 -7.52 -10.42
CA PRO A 85 13.04 -7.57 -11.26
C PRO A 85 12.57 -8.99 -11.62
N HIS A 86 13.50 -9.94 -11.81
CA HIS A 86 13.15 -11.33 -12.17
C HIS A 86 12.49 -12.07 -11.00
N ASN A 87 13.07 -11.95 -9.80
CA ASN A 87 12.48 -12.56 -8.61
C ASN A 87 11.17 -11.87 -8.18
N PHE A 88 11.03 -10.56 -8.41
CA PHE A 88 9.77 -9.86 -8.19
C PHE A 88 8.64 -10.39 -9.10
N GLN A 89 8.92 -10.60 -10.38
CA GLN A 89 7.95 -11.18 -11.32
C GLN A 89 7.51 -12.58 -10.92
N LYS A 90 8.44 -13.44 -10.50
CA LYS A 90 8.12 -14.78 -9.99
C LYS A 90 7.23 -14.74 -8.76
N MET A 91 7.48 -13.80 -7.84
CA MET A 91 6.64 -13.60 -6.66
C MET A 91 5.21 -13.22 -7.06
N LEU A 92 5.04 -12.31 -8.02
CA LEU A 92 3.71 -11.96 -8.55
C LEU A 92 2.99 -13.17 -9.17
N LEU A 93 3.71 -14.03 -9.90
CA LEU A 93 3.15 -15.26 -10.47
C LEU A 93 2.65 -16.22 -9.37
N VAL A 94 3.43 -16.40 -8.30
CA VAL A 94 3.02 -17.22 -7.14
C VAL A 94 1.79 -16.64 -6.46
N LEU A 95 1.74 -15.33 -6.21
CA LEU A 95 0.57 -14.68 -5.63
C LEU A 95 -0.67 -14.84 -6.51
N ASN A 96 -0.52 -14.67 -7.83
CA ASN A 96 -1.62 -14.85 -8.77
C ASN A 96 -2.13 -16.30 -8.78
N TYR A 97 -1.21 -17.28 -8.77
CA TYR A 97 -1.55 -18.70 -8.69
C TYR A 97 -2.34 -19.02 -7.40
N LEU A 98 -1.92 -18.47 -6.26
CA LEU A 98 -2.62 -18.68 -4.99
C LEU A 98 -4.00 -18.00 -4.95
N TYR A 99 -4.12 -16.80 -5.54
CA TYR A 99 -5.38 -16.06 -5.59
C TYR A 99 -6.40 -16.71 -6.52
N SER A 100 -5.96 -17.19 -7.68
CA SER A 100 -6.81 -17.84 -8.67
C SER A 100 -6.04 -18.95 -9.41
N PRO A 101 -5.99 -20.17 -8.84
CA PRO A 101 -5.23 -21.30 -9.39
C PRO A 101 -5.60 -21.67 -10.83
N GLN A 102 -6.79 -21.30 -11.27
CA GLN A 102 -7.35 -21.61 -12.60
C GLN A 102 -6.96 -20.60 -13.68
N GLN A 103 -6.39 -19.44 -13.33
CA GLN A 103 -6.01 -18.38 -14.29
C GLN A 103 -4.51 -18.33 -14.63
N ALA A 104 -3.70 -19.22 -14.05
CA ALA A 104 -2.24 -19.18 -14.16
C ALA A 104 -1.65 -19.77 -15.47
N ILE A 105 -2.48 -20.22 -16.41
CA ILE A 105 -2.02 -20.91 -17.64
C ILE A 105 -1.74 -19.93 -18.81
N HIS A 106 -1.99 -18.63 -18.65
CA HIS A 106 -1.82 -17.65 -19.73
C HIS A 106 -1.02 -16.42 -19.29
N PHE A 107 0.29 -16.56 -19.09
CA PHE A 107 1.26 -15.46 -19.13
C PHE A 107 2.58 -15.95 -19.74
#